data_AF-A0A554IEJ8-F1
#
_entry.id   AF-A0A554IEJ8-F1
#
_cell.length_a   1.000
_cell.length_b   1.000
_cell.length_c   1.000
_cell.angle_alpha   90.00
_cell.angle_beta   90.00
_cell.angle_gamma   90.00
#
_symmetry.space_group_name_H-M   'P 1'
#
loop_
_entity.id
_entity.type
_entity.pdbx_description
1 polymer ?
#
loop_
_entity_poly.entity_id
_entity_poly.type
_entity_poly.pdbx_seq_one_letter_code
_entity_poly.pdbx_strand_id
1 'polypeptide(L)'
;VGAPTPQEGPTTLTYSIAFRNPNITISDTAKNSVIKDVLASWPESKIESDWDLVYNSAVVNVWNPAFVIALWIEESGASGVDAYDLGCTSAPKNSLLLQLNCLFNRPYRDESFEEFMCMYSEGPEAPRNPCVFETNPHFPGGVKTWYDRLTP
;
A
#
# COMPACT_ATOMS: atom_id res chain seq x y z
N VAL A 1 8.87 -8.92 -37.23
CA VAL A 1 8.12 -9.93 -36.46
C VAL A 1 8.37 -9.67 -34.98
N GLY A 2 7.47 -8.95 -34.32
CA GLY A 2 7.56 -8.69 -32.88
C GLY A 2 7.21 -9.97 -32.13
N ALA A 3 8.03 -10.36 -31.16
CA ALA A 3 7.67 -11.42 -30.23
C ALA A 3 6.38 -11.01 -29.49
N PRO A 4 5.40 -11.91 -29.31
CA PRO A 4 4.30 -11.63 -28.41
C PRO A 4 4.87 -11.53 -27.00
N THR A 5 4.69 -10.36 -26.38
CA THR A 5 4.89 -10.19 -24.94
C THR A 5 4.02 -11.23 -24.24
N PRO A 6 4.54 -12.01 -23.26
CA PRO A 6 3.68 -12.87 -22.47
C PRO A 6 2.62 -11.97 -21.81
N GLN A 7 1.37 -12.18 -22.19
CA GLN A 7 0.25 -11.62 -21.47
C GLN A 7 0.20 -12.40 -20.16
N GLU A 8 0.82 -11.87 -19.12
CA GLU A 8 0.72 -12.45 -17.77
C GLU A 8 -0.77 -12.50 -17.45
N GLY A 9 -1.28 -13.74 -17.31
CA GLY A 9 -2.63 -13.98 -16.87
C GLY A 9 -2.86 -13.34 -15.52
N PRO A 10 -4.11 -13.11 -15.14
CA PRO A 10 -4.39 -12.34 -13.97
C PRO A 10 -3.79 -13.00 -12.72
N THR A 11 -3.08 -12.18 -11.94
CA THR A 11 -2.26 -12.66 -10.83
C THR A 11 -3.17 -12.93 -9.64
N THR A 12 -2.93 -14.03 -8.93
CA THR A 12 -3.54 -14.30 -7.62
C THR A 12 -2.56 -13.91 -6.52
N LEU A 13 -3.05 -13.60 -5.33
CA LEU A 13 -2.18 -13.24 -4.20
C LEU A 13 -1.39 -14.48 -3.73
N THR A 14 -0.05 -14.39 -3.72
CA THR A 14 0.85 -15.51 -3.36
C THR A 14 1.54 -15.34 -2.02
N TYR A 15 1.20 -14.29 -1.27
CA TYR A 15 1.83 -13.94 -0.01
C TYR A 15 0.78 -13.43 0.98
N SER A 16 1.14 -13.41 2.26
CA SER A 16 0.29 -12.87 3.32
C SER A 16 1.08 -11.92 4.22
N ILE A 17 0.45 -10.84 4.65
CA ILE A 17 1.01 -9.86 5.60
C ILE A 17 0.11 -9.81 6.82
N ALA A 18 0.71 -9.83 8.02
CA ALA A 18 0.00 -9.54 9.27
C ALA A 18 -0.32 -8.03 9.37
N PHE A 19 -1.23 -7.55 8.51
CA PHE A 19 -1.49 -6.12 8.28
C PHE A 19 -2.16 -5.41 9.47
N ARG A 20 -2.68 -6.19 10.43
CA ARG A 20 -3.24 -5.71 11.71
C ARG A 20 -2.31 -5.89 12.91
N ASN A 21 -1.01 -6.04 12.69
CA ASN A 21 -0.01 -6.14 13.76
C ASN A 21 0.77 -4.81 13.93
N PRO A 22 0.46 -3.99 14.94
CA PRO A 22 1.14 -2.70 15.15
C PRO A 22 2.57 -2.84 15.70
N ASN A 23 3.00 -4.04 16.10
CA ASN A 23 4.32 -4.27 16.68
C ASN A 23 5.41 -4.49 15.64
N ILE A 24 5.08 -4.42 14.34
CA ILE A 24 6.08 -4.50 13.28
C ILE A 24 6.88 -3.20 13.26
N THR A 25 8.18 -3.31 13.53
CA THR A 25 9.11 -2.19 13.54
C THR A 25 9.90 -2.14 12.24
N ILE A 26 10.17 -0.92 11.75
CA ILE A 26 11.05 -0.68 10.60
C ILE A 26 12.39 -0.19 11.15
N SER A 27 13.49 -0.86 10.77
CA SER A 27 14.83 -0.41 11.18
C SER A 27 15.19 0.94 10.55
N ASP A 28 16.03 1.73 11.21
CA ASP A 28 16.51 3.00 10.64
C ASP A 28 17.22 2.79 9.29
N THR A 29 17.92 1.68 9.12
CA THR A 29 18.55 1.31 7.86
C THR A 29 17.51 1.10 6.75
N ALA A 30 16.45 0.34 7.01
CA ALA A 30 15.37 0.13 6.06
C ALA A 30 14.62 1.43 5.75
N LYS A 31 14.28 2.22 6.78
CA LYS A 31 13.67 3.56 6.64
C LYS A 31 14.48 4.45 5.71
N ASN A 32 15.77 4.61 5.99
CA ASN A 32 16.65 5.49 5.20
C ASN A 32 16.83 4.98 3.76
N SER A 33 16.91 3.66 3.56
CA SER A 33 17.01 3.08 2.21
C SER A 33 15.74 3.33 1.40
N VAL A 34 14.56 3.09 2.00
CA VAL A 34 13.28 3.30 1.31
C VAL A 34 13.04 4.78 1.01
N ILE A 35 13.30 5.68 1.97
CA ILE A 35 13.21 7.13 1.72
C ILE A 35 14.06 7.53 0.51
N LYS A 36 15.31 7.04 0.45
CA LYS A 36 16.21 7.32 -0.68
C LYS A 36 15.66 6.80 -2.00
N ASP A 37 15.18 5.55 -2.04
CA ASP A 37 14.62 4.94 -3.25
C ASP A 37 13.37 5.69 -3.73
N VAL A 38 12.47 6.03 -2.81
CA VAL A 38 11.23 6.76 -3.11
C VAL A 38 11.55 8.16 -3.65
N LEU A 39 12.45 8.92 -3.02
CA LEU A 39 12.84 10.25 -3.50
C LEU A 39 13.59 10.22 -4.84
N ALA A 40 14.25 9.11 -5.18
CA ALA A 40 14.86 8.95 -6.49
C ALA A 40 13.82 8.77 -7.62
N SER A 41 12.69 8.12 -7.33
CA SER A 41 11.59 7.91 -8.29
C SER A 41 10.57 9.06 -8.29
N TRP A 42 10.29 9.64 -7.12
CA TRP A 42 9.34 10.72 -6.90
C TRP A 42 10.01 11.83 -6.07
N PRO A 43 10.71 12.78 -6.72
CA PRO A 43 11.46 13.82 -6.02
C PRO A 43 10.61 14.77 -5.16
N GLU A 44 9.32 14.89 -5.46
CA GLU A 44 8.36 15.70 -4.70
C GLU A 44 7.63 14.90 -3.60
N SER A 45 8.00 13.63 -3.39
CA SER A 45 7.42 12.77 -2.37
C SER A 45 7.56 13.39 -0.97
N LYS A 46 6.54 13.16 -0.14
CA LYS A 46 6.53 13.55 1.26
C LYS A 46 7.00 12.43 2.19
N ILE A 47 7.55 11.36 1.63
CA ILE A 47 7.97 10.17 2.38
C ILE A 47 8.87 10.49 3.57
N GLU A 48 9.75 11.50 3.46
CA GLU A 48 10.63 11.90 4.56
C GLU A 48 9.88 12.77 5.59
N SER A 49 9.17 13.80 5.15
CA SER A 49 8.53 14.76 6.06
C SER A 49 7.33 14.19 6.81
N ASP A 50 6.58 13.28 6.18
CA ASP A 50 5.35 12.70 6.74
C ASP A 50 5.54 11.25 7.24
N TRP A 51 6.77 10.72 7.23
CA TRP A 51 7.05 9.35 7.69
C TRP A 51 6.46 9.05 9.07
N ASP A 52 6.83 9.88 10.05
CA ASP A 52 6.47 9.65 11.45
C ASP A 52 4.96 9.83 11.66
N LEU A 53 4.32 10.71 10.86
CA LEU A 53 2.87 10.86 10.86
C LEU A 53 2.20 9.55 10.44
N VAL A 54 2.58 8.96 9.31
CA VAL A 54 1.99 7.72 8.79
C VAL A 54 2.29 6.55 9.72
N TYR A 55 3.54 6.42 10.16
CA TYR A 55 3.97 5.35 11.08
C TYR A 55 3.16 5.39 12.38
N ASN A 56 3.12 6.54 13.06
CA ASN A 56 2.42 6.67 14.33
C ASN A 56 0.90 6.51 14.18
N SER A 57 0.34 7.02 13.08
CA SER A 57 -1.09 6.86 12.77
C SER A 57 -1.46 5.39 12.60
N ALA A 58 -0.63 4.61 11.91
CA ALA A 58 -0.85 3.17 11.76
C ALA A 58 -0.79 2.44 13.11
N VAL A 59 0.23 2.71 13.93
CA VAL A 59 0.39 2.09 15.26
C VAL A 59 -0.80 2.37 16.15
N VAL A 60 -1.23 3.63 16.28
CA VAL A 60 -2.36 4.04 17.13
C VAL A 60 -3.67 3.41 16.66
N ASN A 61 -3.82 3.17 15.35
CA ASN A 61 -5.01 2.54 14.79
C ASN A 61 -4.91 1.01 14.70
N VAL A 62 -3.89 0.38 15.31
CA VAL A 62 -3.68 -1.08 15.35
C VAL A 62 -3.45 -1.66 13.95
N TRP A 63 -2.69 -0.95 13.12
CA TRP A 63 -2.24 -1.40 11.80
C TRP A 63 -0.73 -1.62 11.81
N ASN A 64 -0.27 -2.52 10.95
CA ASN A 64 1.13 -2.69 10.66
C ASN A 64 1.68 -1.44 9.95
N PRO A 65 2.60 -0.67 10.56
CA PRO A 65 3.08 0.57 9.97
C PRO A 65 3.85 0.35 8.66
N ALA A 66 4.58 -0.76 8.52
CA ALA A 66 5.25 -1.10 7.26
C ALA A 66 4.26 -1.36 6.13
N PHE A 67 3.13 -2.00 6.43
CA PHE A 67 2.07 -2.21 5.46
C PHE A 67 1.42 -0.89 5.01
N VAL A 68 1.08 -0.01 5.96
CA VAL A 68 0.45 1.28 5.62
C VAL A 68 1.40 2.18 4.83
N ILE A 69 2.69 2.19 5.15
CA ILE A 69 3.70 2.91 4.37
C ILE A 69 3.85 2.30 2.97
N ALA A 70 3.84 0.97 2.84
CA ALA A 70 3.88 0.31 1.53
C ALA A 70 2.67 0.68 0.65
N LEU A 71 1.45 0.73 1.21
CA LEU A 71 0.27 1.21 0.50
C LEU A 71 0.43 2.66 0.05
N TRP A 72 0.89 3.54 0.94
CA TRP A 72 1.06 4.96 0.64
C TRP A 72 2.06 5.21 -0.49
N ILE A 73 3.18 4.47 -0.49
CA ILE A 73 4.18 4.53 -1.55
C ILE A 73 3.58 4.02 -2.86
N GLU A 74 2.93 2.86 -2.86
CA GLU A 74 2.38 2.25 -4.07
C GLU A 74 1.29 3.12 -4.73
N GLU A 75 0.39 3.70 -3.93
CA GLU A 75 -0.75 4.48 -4.44
C GLU A 75 -0.37 5.84 -5.03
N SER A 76 0.66 6.47 -4.46
CA SER A 76 0.88 7.90 -4.69
C SER A 76 2.34 8.32 -4.72
N GLY A 77 3.28 7.37 -4.73
CA GLY A 77 4.70 7.69 -4.52
C GLY A 77 4.90 8.40 -3.17
N ALA A 78 4.10 8.04 -2.16
CA ALA A 78 4.02 8.71 -0.87
C ALA A 78 3.73 10.22 -1.00
N SER A 79 2.58 10.54 -1.58
CA SER A 79 2.12 11.91 -1.89
C SER A 79 3.03 12.68 -2.86
N GLY A 80 3.80 11.97 -3.69
CA GLY A 80 4.67 12.53 -4.73
C GLY A 80 3.98 12.74 -6.08
N VAL A 81 2.75 12.27 -6.25
CA VAL A 81 1.91 12.49 -7.43
C VAL A 81 0.47 12.85 -7.05
N ASP A 82 -0.28 13.48 -7.96
CA ASP A 82 -1.70 13.85 -7.75
C ASP A 82 -2.63 12.61 -7.73
N ALA A 83 -2.64 11.92 -6.59
CA ALA A 83 -3.36 10.67 -6.37
C ALA A 83 -4.12 10.65 -5.03
N TYR A 84 -4.94 9.63 -4.85
CA TYR A 84 -5.49 9.32 -3.54
C TYR A 84 -4.40 8.62 -2.74
N ASP A 85 -3.87 9.28 -1.70
CA ASP A 85 -2.67 8.79 -1.00
C ASP A 85 -2.78 7.35 -0.49
N LEU A 86 -4.00 6.87 -0.18
CA LEU A 86 -4.29 5.52 0.29
C LEU A 86 -5.56 4.96 -0.37
N GLY A 87 -5.74 5.23 -1.68
CA GLY A 87 -6.81 4.61 -2.48
C GLY A 87 -8.24 4.92 -2.05
N CYS A 88 -8.45 5.91 -1.17
CA CYS A 88 -9.78 6.26 -0.68
C CYS A 88 -10.42 7.38 -1.52
N THR A 89 -11.33 6.98 -2.40
CA THR A 89 -12.05 7.90 -3.30
C THR A 89 -13.11 8.76 -2.61
N SER A 90 -13.52 8.41 -1.39
CA SER A 90 -14.43 9.24 -0.58
C SER A 90 -13.73 10.36 0.18
N ALA A 91 -12.39 10.40 0.17
CA ALA A 91 -11.58 11.49 0.70
C ALA A 91 -10.90 12.24 -0.45
N PRO A 92 -10.60 13.54 -0.32
CA PRO A 92 -9.86 14.28 -1.34
C PRO A 92 -8.48 13.66 -1.63
N LYS A 93 -8.02 13.80 -2.86
CA LYS A 93 -6.63 13.54 -3.24
C LYS A 93 -5.66 14.45 -2.48
N ASN A 94 -4.41 14.02 -2.35
CA ASN A 94 -3.32 14.77 -1.67
C ASN A 94 -3.70 15.24 -0.26
N SER A 95 -4.52 14.45 0.44
CA SER A 95 -5.04 14.75 1.76
C SER A 95 -4.76 13.58 2.70
N LEU A 96 -3.48 13.37 2.96
CA LEU A 96 -2.95 12.21 3.68
C LEU A 96 -3.70 11.91 4.98
N LEU A 97 -4.01 12.91 5.81
CA LEU A 97 -4.77 12.71 7.04
C LEU A 97 -6.19 12.17 6.81
N LEU A 98 -6.91 12.69 5.80
CA LEU A 98 -8.25 12.22 5.46
C LEU A 98 -8.19 10.83 4.81
N GLN A 99 -7.18 10.57 4.00
CA GLN A 99 -6.90 9.26 3.40
C GLN A 99 -6.59 8.20 4.46
N LEU A 100 -5.73 8.51 5.44
CA LEU A 100 -5.43 7.65 6.60
C LEU A 100 -6.68 7.34 7.40
N ASN A 101 -7.45 8.37 7.77
CA ASN A 101 -8.70 8.19 8.50
C ASN A 101 -9.68 7.30 7.72
N CYS A 102 -9.77 7.46 6.40
CA CYS A 102 -10.60 6.61 5.59
C CYS A 102 -10.11 5.15 5.55
N LEU A 103 -8.82 4.92 5.32
CA LEU A 103 -8.21 3.58 5.34
C LEU A 103 -8.53 2.87 6.66
N PHE A 104 -8.33 3.55 7.79
CA PHE A 104 -8.54 2.97 9.10
C PHE A 104 -10.02 2.72 9.42
N ASN A 105 -10.95 3.28 8.66
CA ASN A 105 -12.39 3.08 8.85
C ASN A 105 -13.05 2.29 7.71
N ARG A 106 -12.26 1.61 6.85
CA ARG A 106 -12.81 0.71 5.83
C ARG A 106 -13.67 -0.37 6.50
N PRO A 107 -14.80 -0.78 5.91
CA PRO A 107 -15.68 -1.78 6.50
C PRO A 107 -15.04 -3.18 6.56
N TYR A 108 -14.05 -3.44 5.70
CA TYR A 108 -13.30 -4.69 5.61
C TYR A 108 -11.91 -4.62 6.29
N ARG A 109 -11.69 -3.63 7.15
CA ARG A 109 -10.38 -3.40 7.81
C ARG A 109 -9.91 -4.54 8.72
N ASP A 110 -10.82 -5.42 9.14
CA ASP A 110 -10.56 -6.51 10.09
C ASP A 110 -10.74 -7.89 9.44
N GLU A 111 -10.90 -7.93 8.11
CA GLU A 111 -10.94 -9.17 7.32
C GLU A 111 -9.54 -9.81 7.22
N SER A 112 -9.43 -10.99 6.60
CA SER A 112 -8.11 -11.55 6.28
C SER A 112 -7.32 -10.63 5.35
N PHE A 113 -6.00 -10.78 5.32
CA PHE A 113 -5.16 -9.97 4.43
C PHE A 113 -5.55 -10.13 2.96
N GLU A 114 -5.84 -11.37 2.55
CA GLU A 114 -6.25 -11.72 1.20
C GLU A 114 -7.58 -11.03 0.84
N GLU A 115 -8.58 -11.14 1.71
CA GLU A 115 -9.87 -10.46 1.56
C GLU A 115 -9.71 -8.93 1.52
N PHE A 116 -8.90 -8.37 2.41
CA PHE A 116 -8.57 -6.95 2.41
C PHE A 116 -7.99 -6.51 1.07
N MET A 117 -6.96 -7.21 0.57
CA MET A 117 -6.29 -6.85 -0.68
C MET A 117 -7.24 -6.93 -1.88
N CYS A 118 -8.10 -7.95 -1.94
CA CYS A 118 -9.10 -8.07 -2.98
C CYS A 118 -10.05 -6.87 -2.98
N MET A 119 -10.67 -6.56 -1.83
CA MET A 119 -11.64 -5.45 -1.72
C MET A 119 -11.00 -4.07 -1.85
N TYR A 120 -9.75 -3.93 -1.43
CA TYR A 120 -9.00 -2.68 -1.53
C TYR A 120 -8.62 -2.38 -2.98
N SER A 121 -8.09 -3.38 -3.70
CA SER A 121 -7.53 -3.21 -5.05
C SER A 121 -8.60 -3.26 -6.14
N GLU A 122 -9.60 -4.12 -6.02
CA GLU A 122 -10.62 -4.37 -7.06
C GLU A 122 -11.99 -3.76 -6.69
N GLY A 123 -12.11 -3.17 -5.49
CA GLY A 123 -13.34 -2.55 -4.99
C GLY A 123 -14.17 -3.46 -4.08
N PRO A 124 -15.11 -2.89 -3.30
CA PRO A 124 -15.85 -3.62 -2.26
C PRO A 124 -16.82 -4.68 -2.80
N GLU A 125 -17.15 -4.63 -4.09
CA GLU A 125 -18.01 -5.62 -4.76
C GLU A 125 -17.20 -6.73 -5.45
N ALA A 126 -15.87 -6.65 -5.42
CA ALA A 126 -15.00 -7.64 -6.04
C ALA A 126 -15.24 -9.04 -5.45
N PRO A 127 -14.99 -10.11 -6.23
CA PRO A 127 -14.99 -11.46 -5.72
C PRO A 127 -14.07 -11.54 -4.49
N ARG A 128 -14.59 -12.13 -3.42
CA ARG A 128 -13.80 -12.54 -2.25
C ARG A 128 -12.72 -13.54 -2.67
N ASN A 129 -11.74 -13.76 -1.81
CA ASN A 129 -10.61 -14.65 -2.08
C ASN A 129 -11.10 -16.05 -2.58
N PRO A 130 -10.58 -16.58 -3.71
CA PRO A 130 -9.55 -16.04 -4.57
C PRO A 130 -10.03 -14.91 -5.48
N CYS A 131 -9.43 -13.73 -5.34
CA CYS A 131 -9.57 -12.66 -6.31
C CYS A 131 -8.49 -12.73 -7.38
N VAL A 132 -8.86 -12.16 -8.50
CA VAL A 132 -8.11 -12.09 -9.73
C VAL A 132 -7.91 -10.59 -9.94
N PHE A 133 -6.67 -10.09 -9.80
CA PHE A 133 -6.38 -8.65 -9.83
C PHE A 133 -6.43 -8.11 -11.26
N GLU A 134 -7.63 -8.02 -11.86
CA GLU A 134 -7.81 -7.61 -13.25
C GLU A 134 -7.76 -6.09 -13.41
N THR A 135 -8.31 -5.33 -12.46
CA THR A 135 -8.31 -3.87 -12.49
C THR A 135 -6.92 -3.32 -12.21
N ASN A 136 -6.21 -3.91 -11.24
CA ASN A 136 -4.91 -3.45 -10.77
C ASN A 136 -3.89 -4.60 -10.66
N PRO A 137 -3.49 -5.22 -11.79
CA PRO A 137 -2.67 -6.43 -11.79
C PRO A 137 -1.30 -6.27 -11.14
N HIS A 138 -0.73 -5.06 -11.17
CA HIS A 138 0.59 -4.79 -10.61
C HIS A 138 0.56 -4.40 -9.14
N PHE A 139 -0.58 -3.96 -8.63
CA PHE A 139 -0.71 -3.39 -7.29
C PHE A 139 -0.28 -4.37 -6.18
N PRO A 140 -0.73 -5.64 -6.16
CA PRO A 140 -0.26 -6.58 -5.14
C PRO A 140 1.25 -6.83 -5.18
N GLY A 141 1.84 -6.84 -6.37
CA GLY A 141 3.29 -7.00 -6.53
C GLY A 141 4.06 -5.79 -6.02
N GLY A 142 3.55 -4.58 -6.29
CA GLY A 142 4.10 -3.32 -5.80
C GLY A 142 4.06 -3.21 -4.28
N VAL A 143 2.90 -3.47 -3.67
CA VAL A 143 2.75 -3.53 -2.20
C VAL A 143 3.73 -4.51 -1.58
N LYS A 144 3.86 -5.72 -2.14
CA LYS A 144 4.83 -6.71 -1.65
C LYS A 144 6.26 -6.18 -1.72
N THR A 145 6.63 -5.59 -2.85
CA THR A 145 7.99 -5.09 -3.10
C THR A 145 8.36 -4.01 -2.09
N TRP A 146 7.47 -3.06 -1.81
CA TRP A 146 7.72 -2.02 -0.81
C TRP A 146 7.74 -2.58 0.61
N TYR A 147 6.83 -3.50 0.93
CA TYR A 147 6.78 -4.14 2.24
C TYR A 147 8.07 -4.92 2.55
N ASP A 148 8.54 -5.75 1.62
CA ASP A 148 9.77 -6.53 1.78
C ASP A 148 11.00 -5.61 2.01
N ARG A 149 11.04 -4.42 1.40
CA ARG A 149 12.12 -3.43 1.63
C ARG A 149 12.05 -2.79 3.02
N LEU A 150 10.85 -2.66 3.58
CA LEU A 150 10.62 -2.10 4.91
C LEU A 150 10.86 -3.13 6.02
N THR A 151 10.66 -4.42 5.73
CA THR A 151 10.84 -5.54 6.67
C THR A 151 11.76 -6.63 6.10
N PRO A 152 13.04 -6.33 5.83
CA PRO A 152 13.99 -7.29 5.27
C PRO A 152 14.39 -8.40 6.24
#